data_AF-A0A9W9Z6V5-F1
#
_entry.id   AF-A0A9W9Z6V5-F1
#
_cell.length_a   1.000
_cell.length_b   1.000
_cell.length_c   1.000
_cell.angle_alpha   90.00
_cell.angle_beta   90.00
_cell.angle_gamma   90.00
#
_symmetry.space_group_name_H-M   'P 1'
#
loop_
_entity.id
_entity.type
_entity.pdbx_description
1 polymer ?
#
loop_
_entity_poly.entity_id
_entity_poly.type
_entity_poly.pdbx_seq_one_letter_code
_entity_poly.pdbx_strand_id
1 'polypeptide(L)'
;MFRCLFGRVETSHGNVDSYRKGILKYLVHSGHLGINTSADKIPTFEEFATYVVLKHRNGKDLQEHWRPMYDLCHPCYIQFDFIGHYETLMDDAQFILRKTNVDDKVQFPEWRPTDTNDLMQKYYSNLTLLRIAQLQSVYKDDLELFGYTFPGVLQPVVDKLGGT
;
A
#
# COMPACT_ATOMS: atom_id res chain seq x y z
N MET A 1 -2.94 -4.21 4.86
CA MET A 1 -3.67 -4.57 3.62
C MET A 1 -5.05 -5.13 3.98
N PHE A 2 -6.11 -4.32 3.85
CA PHE A 2 -7.47 -4.83 3.87
C PHE A 2 -7.65 -5.86 2.75
N ARG A 3 -8.11 -7.07 3.05
CA ARG A 3 -8.56 -8.01 2.03
C ARG A 3 -10.08 -7.95 2.00
N CYS A 4 -10.62 -7.46 0.88
CA CYS A 4 -12.04 -7.52 0.63
C CYS A 4 -12.51 -8.98 0.58
N LEU A 5 -13.27 -9.40 1.59
CA LEU A 5 -13.83 -10.74 1.68
C LEU A 5 -15.09 -10.84 0.82
N PHE A 6 -14.94 -10.93 -0.50
CA PHE A 6 -15.96 -11.49 -1.39
C PHE A 6 -15.30 -12.25 -2.54
N GLY A 7 -15.69 -13.52 -2.69
CA GLY A 7 -15.35 -14.36 -3.84
C GLY A 7 -14.03 -15.11 -3.72
N ARG A 8 -14.05 -16.40 -4.03
CA ARG A 8 -12.87 -17.28 -4.14
C ARG A 8 -11.95 -16.72 -5.23
N VAL A 9 -11.01 -15.86 -4.86
CA VAL A 9 -9.89 -15.46 -5.72
C VAL A 9 -8.90 -16.61 -5.68
N GLU A 10 -8.74 -17.32 -6.80
CA GLU A 10 -7.56 -18.16 -7.01
C GLU A 10 -6.33 -17.31 -6.68
N THR A 11 -5.63 -17.68 -5.61
CA THR A 11 -4.42 -16.98 -5.21
C THR A 11 -3.30 -17.38 -6.16
N SER A 12 -3.29 -16.81 -7.37
CA SER A 12 -2.08 -16.76 -8.16
C SER A 12 -1.11 -15.87 -7.41
N HIS A 13 -0.36 -16.45 -6.47
CA HIS A 13 0.73 -15.79 -5.79
C HIS A 13 1.74 -15.42 -6.88
N GLY A 14 1.70 -14.17 -7.35
CA GLY A 14 2.68 -13.68 -8.30
C GLY A 14 4.07 -13.85 -7.70
N ASN A 15 4.95 -14.53 -8.42
CA ASN A 15 6.34 -14.69 -8.02
C ASN A 15 6.96 -13.28 -7.86
N VAL A 16 7.65 -13.03 -6.73
CA VAL A 16 8.33 -11.75 -6.44
C VAL A 16 9.24 -11.31 -7.59
N ASP A 17 9.90 -12.25 -8.27
CA ASP A 17 10.75 -11.98 -9.42
C ASP A 17 9.95 -11.48 -10.63
N SER A 18 8.71 -11.93 -10.78
CA SER A 18 7.77 -11.42 -11.79
C SER A 18 7.46 -9.94 -11.56
N TYR A 19 7.18 -9.55 -10.31
CA TYR A 19 6.92 -8.15 -9.97
C TYR A 19 8.12 -7.26 -10.24
N ARG A 20 9.31 -7.69 -9.80
CA ARG A 20 10.57 -6.96 -10.04
C ARG A 20 10.80 -6.72 -11.53
N LYS A 21 10.68 -7.77 -12.35
CA LYS A 21 10.82 -7.68 -13.81
C LYS A 21 9.75 -6.77 -14.44
N GLY A 22 8.50 -6.85 -13.97
CA GLY A 22 7.41 -6.02 -14.44
C GLY A 22 7.64 -4.53 -14.19
N ILE A 23 8.11 -4.17 -12.99
CA ILE A 23 8.44 -2.79 -12.61
C ILE A 23 9.55 -2.24 -13.52
N LEU A 24 10.68 -2.94 -13.61
CA LEU A 24 11.82 -2.49 -14.41
C LEU A 24 11.46 -2.37 -15.89
N LYS A 25 10.74 -3.35 -16.43
CA LYS A 25 10.29 -3.33 -17.83
C LYS A 25 9.43 -2.11 -18.10
N TYR A 26 8.46 -1.80 -17.23
CA TYR A 26 7.60 -0.64 -17.42
C TYR A 26 8.38 0.67 -17.41
N LEU A 27 9.29 0.84 -16.45
CA LEU A 27 10.12 2.04 -16.33
C LEU A 27 10.95 2.30 -17.60
N VAL A 28 11.55 1.26 -18.18
CA VAL A 28 12.31 1.35 -19.43
C VAL A 28 11.44 1.76 -20.61
N HIS A 29 10.26 1.16 -20.77
CA HIS A 29 9.35 1.48 -21.88
C HIS A 29 8.73 2.88 -21.75
N SER A 30 8.53 3.36 -20.52
CA SER A 30 7.98 4.69 -20.26
C SER A 30 8.98 5.85 -20.43
N GLY A 31 10.23 5.55 -20.82
CA GLY A 31 11.24 6.57 -21.16
C GLY A 31 11.78 7.37 -19.98
N HIS A 32 11.52 6.95 -18.74
CA HIS A 32 11.77 7.77 -17.56
C HIS A 32 13.17 7.61 -16.93
N LEU A 33 13.90 6.53 -17.22
CA LEU A 33 15.22 6.29 -16.63
C LEU A 33 16.07 5.39 -17.55
N GLY A 34 17.38 5.69 -17.67
CA GLY A 34 18.39 4.83 -18.30
C GLY A 34 18.73 3.62 -17.42
N ILE A 35 17.72 2.81 -17.09
CA ILE A 35 17.85 1.70 -16.15
C ILE A 35 18.53 0.51 -16.81
N ASN A 36 19.59 0.01 -16.18
CA ASN A 36 20.12 -1.32 -16.48
C ASN A 36 19.08 -2.39 -16.09
N THR A 37 18.54 -3.11 -17.07
CA THR A 37 17.54 -4.18 -16.89
C THR A 37 18.17 -5.56 -16.76
N SER A 38 19.30 -5.68 -16.06
CA SER A 38 19.84 -6.99 -15.69
C SER A 38 18.76 -7.84 -15.02
N ALA A 39 18.72 -9.13 -15.35
CA ALA A 39 17.74 -10.08 -14.84
C ALA A 39 17.72 -10.17 -13.31
N ASP A 40 18.84 -9.81 -12.66
CA ASP A 40 19.04 -9.90 -11.21
C ASP A 40 18.81 -8.56 -10.48
N LYS A 41 18.50 -7.49 -11.21
CA LYS A 41 18.34 -6.18 -10.58
C LYS A 41 17.07 -6.16 -9.72
N ILE A 42 17.24 -5.71 -8.47
CA ILE A 42 16.13 -5.35 -7.58
C ILE A 42 15.83 -3.86 -7.74
N PRO A 43 14.59 -3.45 -8.05
CA PRO A 43 14.21 -2.04 -8.11
C PRO A 43 14.51 -1.33 -6.78
N THR A 44 15.03 -0.11 -6.86
CA THR A 44 15.09 0.74 -5.66
C THR A 44 13.68 1.17 -5.25
N PHE A 45 13.53 1.67 -4.01
CA PHE A 45 12.25 2.22 -3.58
C PHE A 45 11.81 3.42 -4.42
N GLU A 46 12.75 4.26 -4.87
CA GLU A 46 12.47 5.38 -5.77
C GLU A 46 11.97 4.92 -7.14
N GLU A 47 12.57 3.87 -7.69
CA GLU A 47 12.11 3.26 -8.95
C GLU A 47 10.72 2.68 -8.81
N PHE A 48 10.46 1.98 -7.70
CA PHE A 48 9.12 1.48 -7.38
C PHE A 48 8.09 2.61 -7.24
N ALA A 49 8.40 3.66 -6.46
CA ALA A 49 7.54 4.83 -6.30
C ALA A 49 7.25 5.51 -7.64
N THR A 50 8.27 5.65 -8.47
CA THR A 50 8.15 6.20 -9.83
C THR A 50 7.25 5.33 -10.69
N TYR A 51 7.41 4.01 -10.63
CA TYR A 51 6.56 3.06 -11.34
C TYR A 51 5.09 3.21 -10.96
N VAL A 52 4.77 3.26 -9.66
CA VAL A 52 3.41 3.41 -9.16
C VAL A 52 2.77 4.70 -9.68
N VAL A 53 3.47 5.83 -9.53
CA VAL A 53 2.97 7.14 -9.99
C VAL A 53 2.75 7.15 -11.51
N LEU A 54 3.69 6.62 -12.29
CA LEU A 54 3.58 6.62 -13.75
C LEU A 54 2.46 5.70 -14.26
N LYS A 55 2.28 4.54 -13.63
CA LYS A 55 1.15 3.64 -13.93
C LYS A 55 -0.18 4.33 -13.67
N HIS A 56 -0.34 4.92 -12.49
CA HIS A 56 -1.55 5.65 -12.11
C HIS A 56 -1.83 6.82 -13.06
N ARG A 57 -0.83 7.67 -13.32
CA ARG A 57 -0.95 8.82 -14.24
C ARG A 57 -1.36 8.41 -15.65
N ASN A 58 -0.88 7.25 -16.13
CA ASN A 58 -1.20 6.74 -17.47
C ASN A 58 -2.53 5.98 -17.52
N GLY A 59 -3.34 5.99 -16.45
CA GLY A 59 -4.59 5.26 -16.37
C GLY A 59 -4.41 3.75 -16.55
N LYS A 60 -3.27 3.20 -16.11
CA LYS A 60 -2.96 1.77 -16.19
C LYS A 60 -3.16 1.14 -14.84
N ASP A 61 -3.78 -0.04 -14.85
CA ASP A 61 -3.98 -0.84 -13.65
C ASP A 61 -2.68 -1.08 -12.89
N LEU A 62 -2.75 -0.78 -11.60
CA LEU A 62 -1.82 -1.21 -10.59
C LEU A 62 -2.17 -2.64 -10.17
N GLN A 63 -1.16 -3.39 -9.77
CA GLN A 63 -1.33 -4.75 -9.28
C GLN A 63 -1.96 -4.69 -7.87
N GLU A 64 -2.69 -5.73 -7.47
CA GLU A 64 -3.53 -5.70 -6.27
C GLU A 64 -2.79 -5.44 -4.94
N HIS A 65 -1.48 -5.63 -4.86
CA HIS A 65 -0.67 -5.35 -3.67
C HIS A 65 -0.40 -3.86 -3.44
N TRP A 66 -0.50 -3.02 -4.48
CA TRP A 66 -0.22 -1.59 -4.39
C TRP A 66 -1.23 -0.75 -5.18
N ARG A 67 -2.40 -1.33 -5.47
CA ARG A 67 -3.56 -0.59 -5.97
C ARG A 67 -4.26 0.07 -4.76
N PRO A 68 -4.77 1.30 -4.90
CA PRO A 68 -5.58 1.93 -3.85
C PRO A 68 -6.74 1.03 -3.41
N MET A 69 -7.02 1.03 -2.11
CA MET A 69 -8.07 0.21 -1.53
C MET A 69 -9.47 0.67 -1.97
N TYR A 70 -9.68 1.98 -2.15
CA TYR A 70 -10.87 2.56 -2.75
C TYR A 70 -11.23 1.86 -4.09
N ASP A 71 -10.21 1.61 -4.92
CA ASP A 71 -10.36 0.95 -6.22
C ASP A 71 -10.49 -0.57 -6.09
N LEU A 72 -9.81 -1.21 -5.13
CA LEU A 72 -9.93 -2.67 -4.92
C LEU A 72 -11.26 -3.09 -4.28
N CYS A 73 -11.74 -2.30 -3.33
CA CYS A 73 -12.80 -2.68 -2.41
C CYS A 73 -14.12 -1.99 -2.68
N HIS A 74 -14.13 -0.96 -3.52
CA HIS A 74 -15.33 -0.22 -3.90
C HIS A 74 -16.25 0.12 -2.70
N PRO A 75 -15.72 0.76 -1.64
CA PRO A 75 -16.44 0.99 -0.38
C PRO A 75 -17.67 1.90 -0.51
N CYS A 76 -17.79 2.66 -1.61
CA CYS A 76 -18.99 3.41 -1.93
C CYS A 76 -20.13 2.55 -2.49
N TYR A 77 -19.82 1.36 -3.01
CA TYR A 77 -20.78 0.45 -3.66
C TYR A 77 -21.11 -0.78 -2.82
N ILE A 78 -20.19 -1.18 -1.93
CA ILE A 78 -20.37 -2.32 -1.02
C ILE A 78 -20.66 -1.80 0.39
N GLN A 79 -21.74 -2.28 1.00
CA GLN A 79 -22.11 -1.96 2.37
C GLN A 79 -21.31 -2.83 3.34
N PHE A 80 -20.20 -2.30 3.86
CA PHE A 80 -19.41 -3.00 4.86
C PHE A 80 -20.00 -2.84 6.25
N ASP A 81 -20.24 -3.97 6.94
CA ASP A 81 -20.67 -3.99 8.35
C ASP A 81 -19.55 -3.60 9.33
N PHE A 82 -18.31 -3.61 8.85
CA PHE A 82 -17.10 -3.35 9.63
C PHE A 82 -15.92 -3.00 8.71
N ILE A 83 -15.12 -2.00 9.12
CA ILE A 83 -13.83 -1.65 8.53
C ILE A 83 -12.84 -1.59 9.70
N GLY A 84 -11.83 -2.47 9.70
CA GLY A 84 -10.84 -2.56 10.79
C GLY A 84 -9.55 -1.80 10.49
N HIS A 85 -8.64 -1.68 11.44
CA HIS A 85 -7.34 -1.04 11.28
C HIS A 85 -6.25 -1.98 11.82
N TYR A 86 -5.05 -1.95 11.22
CA TYR A 86 -3.97 -2.82 11.68
C TYR A 86 -3.48 -2.43 13.08
N GLU A 87 -3.61 -1.14 13.36
CA GLU A 87 -3.33 -0.48 14.63
C GLU A 87 -4.24 -1.01 15.75
N THR A 88 -5.47 -1.44 15.42
CA THR A 88 -6.48 -1.98 16.36
C THR A 88 -6.84 -3.43 16.07
N LEU A 89 -6.00 -4.18 15.34
CA LEU A 89 -6.33 -5.49 14.78
C LEU A 89 -6.86 -6.49 15.83
N MET A 90 -6.29 -6.48 17.05
CA MET A 90 -6.72 -7.38 18.12
C MET A 90 -8.12 -7.02 18.63
N ASP A 91 -8.37 -5.74 18.86
CA ASP A 91 -9.66 -5.23 19.33
C ASP A 91 -10.74 -5.45 18.26
N ASP A 92 -10.40 -5.20 17.01
CA ASP A 92 -11.26 -5.43 15.84
C ASP A 92 -11.64 -6.90 15.70
N ALA A 93 -10.65 -7.80 15.82
CA ALA A 93 -10.90 -9.23 15.77
C ALA A 93 -11.83 -9.66 16.90
N GLN A 94 -11.56 -9.22 18.14
CA GLN A 94 -12.40 -9.55 19.28
C GLN A 94 -13.83 -9.02 19.10
N PHE A 95 -13.98 -7.80 18.59
CA PHE A 95 -15.28 -7.20 18.27
C PHE A 95 -16.06 -8.06 17.26
N ILE A 96 -15.42 -8.49 16.16
CA ILE A 96 -16.05 -9.33 15.14
C ILE A 96 -16.49 -10.68 15.73
N LEU A 97 -15.64 -11.33 16.52
CA LEU A 97 -15.96 -12.63 17.12
C LEU A 97 -17.19 -12.54 18.04
N ARG A 98 -17.28 -11.48 18.85
CA ARG A 98 -18.46 -11.21 19.70
C ARG A 98 -19.69 -10.87 18.87
N LYS A 99 -19.55 -9.99 17.87
CA LYS A 99 -20.66 -9.59 16.98
C LYS A 99 -21.26 -10.78 16.22
N THR A 100 -20.47 -11.82 15.97
CA THR A 100 -20.88 -13.05 15.28
C THR A 100 -21.25 -14.21 16.22
N ASN A 101 -21.19 -14.02 17.55
CA ASN A 101 -21.48 -15.04 18.57
C ASN A 101 -20.66 -16.33 18.41
N VAL A 102 -19.37 -16.19 18.15
CA VAL A 102 -18.42 -17.32 18.02
C VAL A 102 -17.18 -17.14 18.90
N ASP A 103 -17.15 -16.12 19.74
CA ASP A 103 -16.07 -15.84 20.69
C ASP A 103 -15.92 -16.92 21.78
N ASP A 104 -16.91 -17.79 21.93
CA ASP A 104 -16.86 -19.02 22.74
C ASP A 104 -16.21 -20.21 22.01
N LYS A 105 -16.11 -20.16 20.67
CA LYS A 105 -15.65 -21.27 19.81
C LYS A 105 -14.28 -21.04 19.20
N VAL A 106 -13.94 -19.79 18.91
CA VAL A 106 -12.68 -19.42 18.26
C VAL A 106 -12.06 -18.23 18.97
N GLN A 107 -10.74 -18.19 18.95
CA GLN A 107 -9.92 -17.10 19.51
C GLN A 107 -9.05 -16.56 18.37
N PHE A 108 -8.90 -15.24 18.31
CA PHE A 108 -7.91 -14.66 17.41
C PHE A 108 -6.50 -14.99 17.93
N PRO A 109 -5.55 -15.38 17.07
CA PRO A 109 -4.20 -15.69 17.51
C PRO A 109 -3.54 -14.46 18.14
N GLU A 110 -2.57 -14.68 19.03
CA GLU A 110 -1.75 -13.60 19.53
C GLU A 110 -1.10 -12.84 18.36
N TRP A 111 -1.37 -11.54 18.31
CA TRP A 111 -0.81 -10.63 17.33
C TRP A 111 0.19 -9.73 18.03
N ARG A 112 1.38 -9.63 17.47
CA ARG A 112 2.36 -8.63 17.88
C ARG A 112 2.25 -7.46 16.91
N PRO A 113 1.81 -6.27 17.36
CA PRO A 113 1.80 -5.10 16.52
C PRO A 113 3.18 -4.88 15.91
N THR A 114 3.22 -4.73 14.59
CA THR A 114 4.42 -4.31 13.87
C THR A 114 4.31 -2.82 13.61
N ASP A 115 5.25 -2.04 14.14
CA ASP A 115 5.42 -0.65 13.74
C ASP A 115 6.30 -0.58 12.49
N THR A 116 5.79 0.06 11.44
CA THR A 116 6.52 0.29 10.18
C THR A 116 6.92 1.75 9.97
N ASN A 117 6.74 2.62 10.96
CA ASN A 117 7.03 4.05 10.88
C ASN A 117 8.49 4.33 10.53
N ASP A 118 9.43 3.65 11.19
CA ASP A 118 10.86 3.78 10.91
C ASP A 118 11.21 3.33 9.49
N LEU A 119 10.58 2.26 9.01
CA LEU A 119 10.77 1.78 7.63
C LEU A 119 10.18 2.77 6.63
N MET A 120 9.00 3.32 6.90
CA MET A 120 8.40 4.36 6.08
C MET A 120 9.31 5.57 5.97
N GLN A 121 9.78 6.11 7.09
CA GLN A 121 10.69 7.26 7.09
C GLN A 121 12.00 6.96 6.34
N LYS A 122 12.59 5.78 6.57
CA LYS A 122 13.79 5.31 5.87
C LYS A 122 13.59 5.27 4.35
N TYR A 123 12.52 4.64 3.87
CA TYR A 123 12.30 4.51 2.43
C TYR A 123 11.90 5.83 1.78
N TYR A 124 11.01 6.62 2.40
CA TYR A 124 10.57 7.92 1.88
C TYR A 124 11.67 8.97 1.89
N SER A 125 12.68 8.85 2.77
CA SER A 125 13.85 9.75 2.74
C SER A 125 14.69 9.65 1.47
N ASN A 126 14.51 8.60 0.66
CA ASN A 126 15.16 8.45 -0.65
C ASN A 126 14.35 9.09 -1.79
N LEU A 127 13.23 9.76 -1.49
CA LEU A 127 12.35 10.38 -2.48
C LEU A 127 12.47 11.90 -2.44
N THR A 128 12.14 12.54 -3.57
CA THR A 128 11.95 14.00 -3.62
C THR A 128 10.58 14.39 -3.07
N LEU A 129 10.43 15.63 -2.58
CA LEU A 129 9.13 16.17 -2.16
C LEU A 129 8.06 16.04 -3.25
N LEU A 130 8.44 16.28 -4.51
CA LEU A 130 7.53 16.09 -5.65
C LEU A 130 7.05 14.64 -5.76
N ARG A 131 7.96 13.66 -5.61
CA ARG A 131 7.57 12.24 -5.68
C ARG A 131 6.66 11.84 -4.52
N ILE A 132 6.91 12.37 -3.32
CA ILE A 132 6.08 12.17 -2.14
C ILE A 132 4.68 12.73 -2.37
N ALA A 133 4.55 13.96 -2.87
CA ALA A 133 3.26 14.58 -3.19
C ALA A 133 2.52 13.82 -4.30
N GLN A 134 3.23 13.30 -5.30
CA GLN A 134 2.63 12.47 -6.34
C GLN A 134 2.11 11.14 -5.78
N LEU A 135 2.85 10.48 -4.89
CA LEU A 135 2.37 9.27 -4.21
C LEU A 135 1.14 9.56 -3.35
N GLN A 136 1.14 10.67 -2.61
CA GLN A 136 -0.04 11.12 -1.87
C GLN A 136 -1.25 11.25 -2.79
N SER A 137 -1.07 11.82 -3.99
CA SER A 137 -2.16 11.93 -4.98
C SER A 137 -2.66 10.57 -5.46
N VAL A 138 -1.83 9.54 -5.54
CA VAL A 138 -2.26 8.18 -5.94
C VAL A 138 -3.18 7.56 -4.89
N TYR A 139 -2.88 7.78 -3.61
CA TYR A 139 -3.58 7.15 -2.48
C TYR A 139 -4.50 8.12 -1.71
N LYS A 140 -4.84 9.26 -2.30
CA LYS A 140 -5.60 10.33 -1.63
C LYS A 140 -6.94 9.83 -1.08
N ASP A 141 -7.69 9.12 -1.90
CA ASP A 141 -9.03 8.62 -1.52
C ASP A 141 -8.94 7.61 -0.37
N ASP A 142 -7.90 6.79 -0.32
CA ASP A 142 -7.66 5.86 0.79
C ASP A 142 -7.37 6.63 2.09
N LEU A 143 -6.48 7.63 2.02
CA LEU A 143 -6.12 8.43 3.18
C LEU A 143 -7.35 9.12 3.77
N GLU A 144 -8.17 9.76 2.92
CA GLU A 144 -9.38 10.46 3.33
C GLU A 144 -10.45 9.50 3.87
N LEU A 145 -10.72 8.41 3.15
CA LEU A 145 -11.78 7.48 3.50
C LEU A 145 -11.50 6.73 4.82
N PHE A 146 -10.25 6.35 5.06
CA PHE A 146 -9.87 5.56 6.23
C PHE A 146 -9.33 6.41 7.38
N GLY A 147 -9.36 7.74 7.26
CA GLY A 147 -9.04 8.68 8.35
C GLY A 147 -7.55 8.83 8.63
N TYR A 148 -6.68 8.55 7.66
CA TYR A 148 -5.24 8.73 7.80
C TYR A 148 -4.84 10.16 7.45
N THR A 149 -4.07 10.79 8.33
CA THR A 149 -3.51 12.13 8.08
C THR A 149 -2.22 12.04 7.28
N PHE A 150 -1.97 13.05 6.44
CA PHE A 150 -0.75 13.18 5.66
C PHE A 150 -0.10 14.56 5.91
N PRO A 151 1.23 14.65 6.10
CA PRO A 151 2.22 13.58 5.94
C PRO A 151 2.29 12.61 7.13
N GLY A 152 1.62 12.91 8.25
CA GLY A 152 1.53 12.01 9.40
C GLY A 152 2.91 11.61 9.90
N VAL A 153 3.19 10.30 9.91
CA VAL A 153 4.48 9.72 10.32
C VAL A 153 5.66 10.12 9.42
N LEU A 154 5.39 10.69 8.24
CA LEU A 154 6.39 11.21 7.32
C LEU A 154 6.74 12.69 7.55
N GLN A 155 6.10 13.38 8.50
CA GLN A 155 6.37 14.80 8.79
C GLN A 155 7.89 15.08 8.95
N PRO A 156 8.68 14.29 9.71
CA PRO A 156 10.11 14.54 9.85
C PRO A 156 10.88 14.47 8.52
N VAL A 157 10.44 13.61 7.60
CA VAL A 157 11.05 13.48 6.27
C VAL A 157 10.71 14.69 5.41
N VAL A 158 9.45 15.13 5.43
CA VAL A 158 8.99 16.30 4.67
C VAL A 158 9.69 17.56 5.15
N ASP A 159 9.81 17.76 6.47
CA ASP A 159 10.49 18.91 7.06
C ASP A 159 11.97 18.94 6.65
N LYS A 160 12.65 17.79 6.74
CA LYS A 160 14.06 17.65 6.34
C LYS A 160 14.29 17.96 4.87
N LEU A 161 13.39 17.54 3.98
CA LEU A 161 13.53 17.76 2.53
C LEU A 161 13.09 19.17 2.10
N GLY A 162 12.21 19.83 2.86
CA GLY A 162 11.72 21.19 2.58
C GLY A 162 12.60 22.29 3.17
N GLY A 163 13.47 21.97 4.13
CA GLY A 163 14.35 22.91 4.82
C GLY A 163 15.67 23.24 4.10
N THR A 164 15.69 23.26 2.76
CA THR A 164 16.82 23.73 1.95
C THR A 164 16.52 25.02 1.22
#